data_AF-A0A6M1N7M6-F1
#
_entry.id   AF-A0A6M1N7M6-F1
#
_cell.length_a   1.000
_cell.length_b   1.000
_cell.length_c   1.000
_cell.angle_alpha   90.00
_cell.angle_beta   90.00
_cell.angle_gamma   90.00
#
_symmetry.space_group_name_H-M   'P 1'
#
loop_
_entity.id
_entity.type
_entity.pdbx_description
1 polymer ?
#
loop_
_entity_poly.entity_id
_entity_poly.type
_entity_poly.pdbx_seq_one_letter_code
_entity_poly.pdbx_strand_id
1 'polypeptide(L)'
;MKKYIINTALLVAVIGLTVQCQQRRSNGSAASETKENIGNLSEDTALYATLESVEATPSLQDSVLIRFTVNNPTQDTLRFTTYHTPFEGSISKFLTIKDSAGNGVDYIGPMVKRVMPPPADTYHIIAPDQKESVTFDLKKSYRIEVGTYTLQYNGENISGVMNGEALTITVTE
;
A
#
# COMPACT_ATOMS: atom_id res chain seq x y z
N MET A 1 -55.50 -28.95 -13.81
CA MET A 1 -56.13 -28.88 -15.15
C MET A 1 -56.58 -27.45 -15.41
N LYS A 2 -56.40 -27.00 -16.66
CA LYS A 2 -56.92 -25.79 -17.31
C LYS A 2 -56.24 -24.43 -17.04
N LYS A 3 -55.56 -24.02 -18.11
CA LYS A 3 -55.05 -22.70 -18.50
C LYS A 3 -56.21 -21.74 -18.83
N TYR A 4 -55.79 -20.52 -19.23
CA TYR A 4 -56.45 -19.53 -20.13
C TYR A 4 -57.02 -18.30 -19.39
N ILE A 5 -56.97 -17.05 -19.87
CA ILE A 5 -56.30 -16.34 -20.97
C ILE A 5 -56.64 -14.83 -20.78
N ILE A 6 -55.71 -13.93 -21.12
CA ILE A 6 -55.81 -12.60 -21.77
C ILE A 6 -57.04 -11.70 -21.49
N ASN A 7 -56.81 -10.43 -21.13
CA ASN A 7 -57.33 -9.29 -21.91
C ASN A 7 -56.68 -7.93 -21.61
N THR A 8 -56.29 -7.27 -22.70
CA THR A 8 -55.81 -5.90 -22.90
C THR A 8 -56.95 -4.88 -22.96
N ALA A 9 -56.71 -3.65 -22.47
CA ALA A 9 -57.30 -2.34 -22.86
C ALA A 9 -57.20 -1.39 -21.64
N LEU A 10 -57.09 -0.07 -21.68
CA LEU A 10 -56.85 0.98 -22.69
C LEU A 10 -56.72 2.29 -21.87
N LEU A 11 -55.75 3.14 -22.21
CA LEU A 11 -55.60 4.59 -21.99
C LEU A 11 -56.62 5.39 -21.14
N VAL A 12 -56.11 6.21 -20.20
CA VAL A 12 -56.51 7.63 -20.03
C VAL A 12 -55.28 8.47 -19.60
N ALA A 13 -55.02 9.54 -20.34
CA ALA A 13 -54.03 10.57 -20.06
C ALA A 13 -54.69 11.80 -19.42
N VAL A 14 -54.05 12.47 -18.44
CA VAL A 14 -54.27 13.90 -18.13
C VAL A 14 -52.95 14.54 -17.66
N ILE A 15 -52.78 15.78 -18.11
CA ILE A 15 -51.62 16.65 -18.24
C ILE A 15 -51.38 17.49 -16.97
N GLY A 16 -50.11 17.84 -16.69
CA GLY A 16 -49.74 18.84 -15.66
C GLY A 16 -48.29 19.37 -15.75
N LEU A 17 -48.11 20.43 -16.55
CA LEU A 17 -47.12 21.53 -16.58
C LEU A 17 -46.23 21.67 -15.31
N THR A 18 -44.91 21.91 -15.30
CA THR A 18 -43.99 22.90 -15.92
C THR A 18 -42.56 22.47 -15.48
N VAL A 19 -41.42 22.74 -16.12
CA VAL A 19 -40.73 24.01 -16.42
C VAL A 19 -39.60 23.67 -17.42
N GLN A 20 -39.41 24.53 -18.43
CA GLN A 20 -38.32 24.43 -19.41
C GLN A 20 -36.99 24.92 -18.82
N CYS A 21 -35.91 24.17 -19.08
CA CYS A 21 -34.58 24.74 -19.21
C CYS A 21 -34.00 24.26 -20.55
N GLN A 22 -34.10 25.11 -21.57
CA GLN A 22 -33.38 24.96 -22.83
C GLN A 22 -31.93 25.40 -22.61
N GLN A 23 -30.96 24.54 -22.94
CA GLN A 23 -29.60 25.02 -23.18
C GLN A 23 -29.04 24.40 -24.47
N ARG A 24 -28.51 25.31 -25.27
CA ARG A 24 -28.28 25.27 -26.72
C ARG A 24 -27.37 24.14 -27.20
N ARG A 25 -27.71 23.57 -28.36
CA ARG A 25 -26.75 22.96 -29.29
C ARG A 25 -26.08 24.07 -30.12
N SER A 26 -24.77 24.05 -30.22
CA SER A 26 -24.03 24.62 -31.35
C SER A 26 -23.18 23.52 -32.00
N ASN A 27 -23.24 23.46 -33.33
CA ASN A 27 -22.54 22.52 -34.20
C ASN A 27 -21.02 22.51 -34.00
N GLY A 28 -20.44 21.34 -34.24
CA GLY A 28 -18.99 21.13 -34.31
C GLY A 28 -18.34 21.69 -35.57
N SER A 29 -17.06 22.04 -35.42
CA SER A 29 -15.90 21.42 -36.09
C SER A 29 -14.83 22.47 -36.38
N ALA A 30 -13.81 22.50 -35.53
CA ALA A 30 -12.44 22.79 -35.93
C ALA A 30 -11.53 21.98 -34.99
N ALA A 31 -10.84 21.02 -35.59
CA ALA A 31 -9.89 20.16 -34.90
C ALA A 31 -8.76 21.00 -34.30
N SER A 32 -8.44 20.72 -33.03
CA SER A 32 -7.07 20.76 -32.57
C SER A 32 -6.92 19.63 -31.56
N GLU A 33 -6.40 18.52 -32.07
CA GLU A 33 -5.79 17.49 -31.26
C GLU A 33 -4.61 18.12 -30.52
N THR A 34 -4.80 18.48 -29.26
CA THR A 34 -3.69 18.43 -28.31
C THR A 34 -3.91 17.17 -27.50
N LYS A 35 -3.34 16.07 -27.99
CA LYS A 35 -2.99 14.94 -27.13
C LYS A 35 -1.94 15.47 -26.17
N GLU A 36 -2.37 16.05 -25.06
CA GLU A 36 -1.51 16.11 -23.88
C GLU A 36 -1.31 14.66 -23.45
N ASN A 37 -0.18 14.14 -23.88
CA ASN A 37 0.46 13.01 -23.25
C ASN A 37 0.80 13.46 -21.82
N ILE A 38 -0.18 13.41 -20.91
CA ILE A 38 0.10 13.35 -19.49
C ILE A 38 0.65 11.94 -19.27
N GLY A 39 1.89 11.74 -19.71
CA GLY A 39 2.71 10.65 -19.22
C GLY A 39 2.73 10.81 -17.72
N ASN A 40 2.29 9.77 -16.99
CA ASN A 40 2.30 9.63 -15.54
C ASN A 40 3.25 10.61 -14.83
N LEU A 41 2.78 11.81 -14.56
CA LEU A 41 3.30 12.63 -13.47
C LEU A 41 2.53 12.15 -12.26
N SER A 42 2.90 10.95 -11.79
CA SER A 42 2.67 10.59 -10.41
C SER A 42 3.49 11.59 -9.62
N GLU A 43 2.89 12.71 -9.25
CA GLU A 43 3.38 13.57 -8.19
C GLU A 43 3.51 12.66 -6.98
N ASP A 44 4.72 12.17 -6.77
CA ASP A 44 5.04 11.29 -5.68
C ASP A 44 4.83 12.11 -4.40
N THR A 45 3.69 11.89 -3.75
CA THR A 45 3.23 12.69 -2.59
C THR A 45 3.36 11.87 -1.29
N ALA A 46 3.98 10.69 -1.34
CA ALA A 46 3.99 9.74 -0.24
C ALA A 46 5.40 9.31 0.13
N LEU A 47 5.54 8.80 1.36
CA LEU A 47 6.74 8.10 1.80
C LEU A 47 6.65 6.65 1.34
N TYR A 48 7.76 6.05 0.90
CA TYR A 48 7.81 4.65 0.46
C TYR A 48 8.82 3.84 1.26
N ALA A 49 8.45 2.61 1.59
CA ALA A 49 9.35 1.65 2.21
C ALA A 49 10.08 0.83 1.15
N THR A 50 11.40 0.68 1.27
CA THR A 50 12.17 -0.33 0.55
C THR A 50 12.82 -1.31 1.52
N LEU A 51 12.94 -2.57 1.07
CA LEU A 51 13.57 -3.65 1.80
C LEU A 51 14.78 -4.14 1.01
N GLU A 52 15.91 -4.29 1.69
CA GLU A 52 17.14 -4.82 1.11
C GLU A 52 17.77 -5.85 2.05
N SER A 53 18.27 -6.95 1.50
CA SER A 53 19.14 -7.84 2.27
C SER A 53 20.49 -7.16 2.47
N VAL A 54 21.00 -7.13 3.70
CA VAL A 54 22.33 -6.55 3.97
C VAL A 54 23.44 -7.42 3.36
N GLU A 55 23.23 -8.73 3.35
CA GLU A 55 24.13 -9.72 2.76
C GLU A 55 23.51 -10.31 1.49
N ALA A 56 24.34 -10.62 0.50
CA ALA A 56 23.86 -11.23 -0.75
C ALA A 56 23.28 -12.64 -0.54
N THR A 57 23.86 -13.38 0.40
CA THR A 57 23.47 -14.75 0.76
C THR A 57 23.48 -14.87 2.29
N PRO A 58 22.41 -14.46 2.98
CA PRO A 58 22.34 -14.54 4.43
C PRO A 58 22.37 -16.01 4.89
N SER A 59 23.19 -16.31 5.89
CA SER A 59 23.29 -17.65 6.49
C SER A 59 22.36 -17.78 7.71
N LEU A 60 21.78 -18.97 7.90
CA LEU A 60 21.00 -19.29 9.08
C LEU A 60 21.85 -19.36 10.36
N GLN A 61 23.15 -19.65 10.24
CA GLN A 61 24.10 -19.64 11.35
C GLN A 61 24.35 -18.21 11.89
N ASP A 62 24.22 -17.20 11.03
CA ASP A 62 24.44 -15.79 11.35
C ASP A 62 23.13 -14.99 11.44
N SER A 63 23.19 -13.68 11.71
CA SER A 63 22.00 -12.83 11.68
C SER A 63 21.49 -12.63 10.25
N VAL A 64 20.19 -12.79 10.04
CA VAL A 64 19.55 -12.52 8.74
C VAL A 64 19.12 -11.05 8.73
N LEU A 65 20.07 -10.18 8.38
CA LEU A 65 19.89 -8.73 8.48
C LEU A 65 19.18 -8.14 7.27
N ILE A 66 18.09 -7.43 7.52
CA ILE A 66 17.31 -6.70 6.53
C ILE A 66 17.42 -5.20 6.81
N ARG A 67 17.72 -4.42 5.78
CA ARG A 67 17.64 -2.97 5.81
C ARG A 67 16.26 -2.54 5.36
N PHE A 68 15.58 -1.79 6.22
CA PHE A 68 14.35 -1.08 5.90
C PHE A 68 14.68 0.39 5.70
N THR A 69 14.23 0.97 4.60
CA THR A 69 14.45 2.38 4.28
C THR A 69 13.13 3.05 3.98
N VAL A 70 12.87 4.20 4.61
CA VAL A 70 11.79 5.12 4.23
C VAL A 70 12.38 6.18 3.32
N ASN A 71 11.82 6.30 2.13
CA ASN A 71 12.21 7.29 1.14
C ASN A 71 11.16 8.41 1.05
N ASN A 72 11.62 9.66 1.07
CA ASN A 72 10.82 10.82 0.70
C ASN A 72 11.27 11.33 -0.67
N PRO A 73 10.64 10.88 -1.76
CA PRO A 73 10.92 11.35 -3.12
C PRO A 73 10.23 12.69 -3.45
N THR A 74 9.50 13.26 -2.48
CA THR A 74 8.69 14.46 -2.67
C THR A 74 9.54 15.72 -2.41
N GLN A 75 9.00 16.87 -2.79
CA GLN A 75 9.59 18.18 -2.49
C GLN A 75 9.13 18.76 -1.13
N ASP A 76 8.26 18.05 -0.41
CA ASP A 76 7.75 18.46 0.89
C ASP A 76 8.46 17.73 2.03
N THR A 77 8.48 18.36 3.21
CA THR A 77 8.89 17.68 4.44
C THR A 77 7.72 16.84 4.94
N LEU A 78 7.91 15.52 4.96
CA LEU A 78 6.89 14.57 5.39
C LEU A 78 7.26 13.94 6.74
N ARG A 79 6.30 13.24 7.35
CA ARG A 79 6.52 12.49 8.58
C ARG A 79 5.80 11.15 8.57
N PHE A 80 6.33 10.20 9.31
CA PHE A 80 5.71 8.91 9.56
C PHE A 80 5.82 8.55 11.04
N THR A 81 4.92 7.71 11.55
CA THR A 81 5.05 7.17 12.91
C THR A 81 5.89 5.89 12.88
N THR A 82 6.70 5.65 13.92
CA THR A 82 7.47 4.41 14.08
C THR A 82 6.59 3.18 14.25
N TYR A 83 5.30 3.34 14.55
CA TYR A 83 4.36 2.22 14.69
C TYR A 83 4.29 1.38 13.42
N HIS A 84 4.35 0.05 13.58
CA HIS A 84 4.35 -0.88 12.45
C HIS A 84 5.50 -0.63 11.47
N THR A 85 6.66 -0.25 12.00
CA THR A 85 7.93 -0.17 11.28
C THR A 85 9.02 -0.83 12.13
N PRO A 86 10.20 -1.11 11.59
CA PRO A 86 11.34 -1.54 12.41
C PRO A 86 11.97 -0.41 13.26
N PHE A 87 11.58 0.86 13.11
CA PHE A 87 12.16 1.98 13.89
C PHE A 87 11.77 1.93 15.38
N GLU A 88 10.69 1.24 15.72
CA GLU A 88 10.30 0.92 17.10
C GLU A 88 10.90 -0.38 17.63
N GLY A 89 11.77 -1.02 16.83
CA GLY A 89 12.27 -2.36 17.04
C GLY A 89 11.28 -3.45 16.62
N SER A 90 11.58 -4.68 17.03
CA SER A 90 10.88 -5.91 16.64
C SER A 90 9.60 -6.18 17.47
N ILE A 91 8.73 -5.19 17.62
CA ILE A 91 7.55 -5.25 18.52
C ILE A 91 6.19 -5.17 17.82
N SER A 92 6.18 -5.33 16.51
CA SER A 92 4.98 -5.43 15.66
C SER A 92 5.24 -6.32 14.45
N LYS A 93 4.17 -6.94 13.91
CA LYS A 93 4.23 -7.74 12.69
C LYS A 93 4.08 -6.84 11.47
N PHE A 94 5.16 -6.16 11.10
CA PHE A 94 5.21 -5.20 10.00
C PHE A 94 5.62 -5.80 8.63
N LEU A 95 5.90 -7.11 8.58
CA LEU A 95 6.06 -7.86 7.33
C LEU A 95 5.02 -8.96 7.18
N THR A 96 4.59 -9.14 5.94
CA THR A 96 4.05 -10.41 5.43
C THR A 96 5.19 -11.18 4.78
N ILE A 97 5.45 -12.40 5.24
CA ILE A 97 6.52 -13.25 4.71
C ILE A 97 5.90 -14.54 4.21
N LYS A 98 6.28 -14.95 2.99
CA LYS A 98 5.89 -16.22 2.39
C LYS A 98 7.11 -17.06 2.04
N ASP A 99 7.03 -18.36 2.23
CA ASP A 99 8.01 -19.33 1.72
C ASP A 99 7.83 -19.55 0.20
N SER A 100 8.71 -20.37 -0.39
CA SER A 100 8.65 -20.73 -1.82
C SER A 100 7.39 -21.50 -2.23
N ALA A 101 6.68 -22.11 -1.27
CA ALA A 101 5.40 -22.77 -1.49
C ALA A 101 4.20 -21.81 -1.33
N GLY A 102 4.45 -20.55 -0.96
CA GLY A 102 3.45 -19.52 -0.73
C GLY A 102 2.82 -19.55 0.66
N ASN A 103 3.29 -20.40 1.57
CA ASN A 103 2.80 -20.47 2.95
C ASN A 103 3.31 -19.26 3.75
N GLY A 104 2.48 -18.76 4.66
CA GLY A 104 2.89 -17.70 5.56
C GLY A 104 3.91 -18.19 6.58
N VAL A 105 4.91 -17.37 6.87
CA VAL A 105 5.87 -17.63 7.95
C VAL A 105 5.33 -17.12 9.29
N ASP A 106 5.52 -17.91 10.35
CA ASP A 106 5.08 -17.57 11.70
C ASP A 106 5.82 -16.34 12.24
N TYR A 107 5.03 -15.41 12.78
CA TYR A 107 5.54 -14.31 13.59
C TYR A 107 5.69 -14.81 15.04
N ILE A 108 6.90 -14.67 15.58
CA ILE A 108 7.28 -15.11 16.93
C ILE A 108 7.70 -13.94 17.83
N GLY A 109 7.67 -12.70 17.32
CA GLY A 109 7.99 -11.51 18.08
C GLY A 109 6.89 -11.08 19.07
N PRO A 110 7.19 -10.14 19.97
CA PRO A 110 6.18 -9.52 20.83
C PRO A 110 5.13 -8.74 20.01
N MET A 111 3.90 -8.68 20.52
CA MET A 111 2.82 -7.85 19.97
C MET A 111 2.36 -6.86 21.03
N VAL A 112 2.64 -5.57 20.82
CA VAL A 112 2.31 -4.51 21.76
C VAL A 112 1.11 -3.71 21.26
N LYS A 113 0.07 -3.58 22.10
CA LYS A 113 -1.08 -2.70 21.83
C LYS A 113 -0.65 -1.24 21.87
N ARG A 114 -1.21 -0.41 20.99
CA ARG A 114 -0.88 1.01 20.86
C ARG A 114 -2.02 1.92 21.27
N VAL A 115 -1.66 3.07 21.82
CA VAL A 115 -2.58 4.19 21.97
C VAL A 115 -2.73 4.90 20.62
N MET A 116 -3.94 5.39 20.34
CA MET A 116 -4.24 6.19 19.15
C MET A 116 -4.90 7.52 19.58
N PRO A 117 -4.52 8.66 18.99
CA PRO A 117 -3.48 8.82 17.96
C PRO A 117 -2.06 8.51 18.50
N PRO A 118 -1.09 8.19 17.63
CA PRO A 118 0.30 8.02 18.06
C PRO A 118 0.82 9.29 18.76
N PRO A 119 1.56 9.15 19.87
CA PRO A 119 2.20 10.27 20.54
C PRO A 119 3.17 11.03 19.61
N ALA A 120 3.39 12.32 19.87
CA ALA A 120 4.18 13.17 18.97
C ALA A 120 5.66 12.74 18.84
N ASP A 121 6.21 12.13 19.89
CA ASP A 121 7.58 11.62 19.96
C ASP A 121 7.78 10.31 19.18
N THR A 122 6.72 9.67 18.71
CA THR A 122 6.83 8.48 17.84
C THR A 122 6.94 8.84 16.37
N TYR A 123 6.95 10.12 15.99
CA TYR A 123 7.05 10.54 14.60
C TYR A 123 8.49 10.89 14.21
N HIS A 124 8.90 10.37 13.06
CA HIS A 124 10.10 10.78 12.35
C HIS A 124 9.75 11.79 11.26
N ILE A 125 10.62 12.76 11.03
CA ILE A 125 10.48 13.77 9.99
C ILE A 125 11.53 13.49 8.91
N ILE A 126 11.10 13.38 7.66
CA ILE A 126 12.00 13.19 6.52
C ILE A 126 11.89 14.40 5.60
N ALA A 127 13.01 15.09 5.42
CA ALA A 127 13.12 16.22 4.51
C ALA A 127 12.99 15.78 3.03
N PRO A 128 12.75 16.72 2.10
CA PRO A 128 12.70 16.43 0.67
C PRO A 128 13.91 15.66 0.15
N ASP A 129 13.67 14.70 -0.74
CA ASP A 129 14.70 13.84 -1.36
C ASP A 129 15.60 13.09 -0.37
N GLN A 130 15.19 12.98 0.91
CA GLN A 130 15.93 12.27 1.95
C GLN A 130 15.39 10.87 2.20
N LYS A 131 16.25 10.07 2.84
CA LYS A 131 15.95 8.70 3.24
C LYS A 131 16.37 8.49 4.69
N GLU A 132 15.62 7.65 5.39
CA GLU A 132 16.00 7.17 6.71
C GLU A 132 15.94 5.65 6.73
N SER A 133 16.94 5.01 7.33
CA SER A 133 17.06 3.55 7.32
C SER A 133 17.31 2.98 8.72
N VAL A 134 16.81 1.77 8.94
CA VAL A 134 17.09 0.96 10.11
C VAL A 134 17.35 -0.48 9.67
N THR A 135 18.27 -1.15 10.35
CA THR A 135 18.58 -2.57 10.12
C THR A 135 18.05 -3.40 11.27
N PHE A 136 17.41 -4.52 10.96
CA PHE A 136 16.89 -5.47 11.94
C PHE A 136 17.23 -6.91 11.54
N ASP A 137 17.29 -7.79 12.54
CA ASP A 137 17.48 -9.22 12.33
C ASP A 137 16.11 -9.90 12.21
N LEU A 138 15.86 -10.50 11.04
CA LEU A 138 14.59 -11.14 10.70
C LEU A 138 14.25 -12.28 11.67
N LYS A 139 15.27 -13.00 12.16
CA LYS A 139 15.11 -14.16 13.05
C LYS A 139 14.59 -13.78 14.44
N LYS A 140 14.65 -12.50 14.82
CA LYS A 140 14.10 -12.03 16.11
C LYS A 140 12.58 -11.95 16.13
N SER A 141 11.95 -11.89 14.96
CA SER A 141 10.50 -11.68 14.84
C SER A 141 9.80 -12.79 14.06
N TYR A 142 10.51 -13.57 13.26
CA TYR A 142 9.94 -14.59 12.38
C TYR A 142 10.69 -15.91 12.50
N ARG A 143 9.96 -17.02 12.38
CA ARG A 143 10.56 -18.37 12.37
C ARG A 143 11.14 -18.65 10.97
N ILE A 144 12.41 -18.31 10.78
CA ILE A 144 13.15 -18.49 9.53
C ILE A 144 13.97 -19.78 9.59
N GLU A 145 14.00 -20.51 8.47
CA GLU A 145 14.82 -21.71 8.24
C GLU A 145 15.60 -21.53 6.93
N VAL A 146 16.36 -22.55 6.52
CA VAL A 146 17.02 -22.55 5.20
C VAL A 146 15.94 -22.58 4.11
N GLY A 147 16.05 -21.68 3.13
CA GLY A 147 15.08 -21.61 2.04
C GLY A 147 14.93 -20.22 1.42
N THR A 148 14.05 -20.12 0.44
CA THR A 148 13.73 -18.87 -0.25
C THR A 148 12.44 -18.28 0.28
N TYR A 149 12.45 -16.97 0.52
CA TYR A 149 11.33 -16.22 1.07
C TYR A 149 11.05 -14.95 0.30
N THR A 150 9.78 -14.57 0.24
CA THR A 150 9.33 -13.25 -0.22
C THR A 150 8.82 -12.44 0.97
N LEU A 151 9.40 -11.26 1.16
CA LEU A 151 9.11 -10.33 2.25
C LEU A 151 8.39 -9.11 1.67
N GLN A 152 7.24 -8.77 2.23
CA GLN A 152 6.47 -7.58 1.85
C GLN A 152 6.17 -6.76 3.09
N TYR A 153 6.50 -5.46 3.05
CA TYR A 153 6.05 -4.52 4.07
C TYR A 153 4.51 -4.45 4.09
N ASN A 154 3.90 -4.40 5.28
CA ASN A 154 2.44 -4.35 5.43
C ASN A 154 1.94 -3.35 6.48
N GLY A 155 2.79 -2.41 6.91
CA GLY A 155 2.47 -1.44 7.96
C GLY A 155 1.80 -0.15 7.46
N GLU A 156 1.55 -0.02 6.15
CA GLU A 156 1.14 1.22 5.48
C GLU A 156 -0.04 1.96 6.13
N ASN A 157 -1.05 1.21 6.58
CA ASN A 157 -2.28 1.78 7.13
C ASN A 157 -2.08 2.43 8.50
N ILE A 158 -0.97 2.15 9.18
CA ILE A 158 -0.66 2.70 10.51
C ILE A 158 0.52 3.66 10.45
N SER A 159 1.59 3.32 9.73
CA SER A 159 2.82 4.11 9.71
C SER A 159 2.69 5.41 8.90
N GLY A 160 1.83 5.40 7.86
CA GLY A 160 1.80 6.45 6.84
C GLY A 160 2.90 6.29 5.77
N VAL A 161 3.56 5.13 5.72
CA VAL A 161 4.57 4.80 4.70
C VAL A 161 3.98 3.77 3.74
N MET A 162 3.95 4.08 2.44
CA MET A 162 3.45 3.17 1.42
C MET A 162 4.36 1.94 1.26
N ASN A 163 3.73 0.81 0.98
CA ASN A 163 4.43 -0.42 0.63
C ASN A 163 5.21 -0.24 -0.68
N GLY A 164 6.50 -0.57 -0.65
CA GLY A 164 7.29 -0.74 -1.87
C GLY A 164 7.29 -2.18 -2.38
N GLU A 165 8.22 -2.47 -3.28
CA GLU A 165 8.39 -3.79 -3.88
C GLU A 165 8.73 -4.87 -2.83
N ALA A 166 8.29 -6.09 -3.11
CA ALA A 166 8.62 -7.24 -2.29
C ALA A 166 10.10 -7.62 -2.46
N LEU A 167 10.77 -7.93 -1.36
CA LEU A 167 12.14 -8.43 -1.35
C LEU A 167 12.12 -9.96 -1.39
N THR A 168 12.88 -10.56 -2.31
CA THR A 168 13.15 -12.01 -2.28
C THR A 168 14.55 -12.27 -1.74
N ILE A 169 14.66 -13.17 -0.76
CA ILE A 169 15.95 -13.62 -0.19
C ILE A 169 16.03 -15.14 -0.20
N THR A 170 17.24 -15.68 -0.29
CA THR A 170 17.52 -17.10 -0.05
C THR A 170 18.45 -17.21 1.14
N VAL A 171 17.98 -17.84 2.21
CA VAL A 171 18.74 -18.12 3.42
C VAL A 171 19.41 -19.47 3.25
N THR A 172 20.73 -19.51 3.42
CA THR A 172 21.54 -20.74 3.32
C THR A 172 21.87 -21.30 4.69
N GLU A 173 22.47 -22.49 4.73
CA GLU A 173 23.06 -23.02 5.96
C GLU A 173 24.09 -22.08 6.56
#